data_AF-A0A6C0AJK0-F1
#
_entry.id   AF-A0A6C0AJK0-F1
#
_cell.length_a   1.000
_cell.length_b   1.000
_cell.length_c   1.000
_cell.angle_alpha   90.00
_cell.angle_beta   90.00
_cell.angle_gamma   90.00
#
_symmetry.space_group_name_H-M   'P 1'
#
loop_
_entity.id
_entity.type
_entity.pdbx_description
1 polymer ?
#
loop_
_entity_poly.entity_id
_entity_poly.type
_entity_poly.pdbx_seq_one_letter_code
_entity_poly.pdbx_strand_id
1 'polypeptide(L)' 'MPDVYHNYIVEMSTKVAWDEDDVHRVLSAKYKYELFHLKGTKLTRFIITVHEGSNIEAILRSLHYLYPVGMKYNAIKDF' A
#
# COMPACT_ATOMS: atom_id res chain seq x y z
N MET A 1 -1.10 -15.09 20.49
CA MET A 1 -2.15 -15.00 19.45
C MET A 1 -1.44 -15.02 18.11
N PRO A 2 -1.94 -15.73 17.09
CA PRO A 2 -1.36 -15.64 15.75
C PRO A 2 -1.48 -14.19 15.26
N ASP A 3 -0.44 -13.70 14.59
CA ASP A 3 -0.50 -12.39 13.93
C ASP A 3 -1.56 -12.45 12.82
N VAL A 4 -2.53 -11.51 12.85
CA VAL A 4 -3.58 -11.39 11.84
C VAL A 4 -3.21 -10.28 10.87
N TYR A 5 -3.38 -10.53 9.57
CA TYR A 5 -3.06 -9.57 8.51
C TYR A 5 -4.26 -9.40 7.57
N HIS A 6 -4.39 -8.20 7.01
CA HIS A 6 -5.39 -7.83 6.02
C HIS A 6 -4.73 -7.32 4.75
N ASN A 7 -5.20 -7.81 3.61
CA ASN A 7 -4.73 -7.36 2.31
C ASN A 7 -5.63 -6.25 1.78
N TYR A 8 -5.03 -5.21 1.20
CA TYR A 8 -5.74 -4.13 0.55
C TYR A 8 -5.23 -3.93 -0.87
N ILE A 9 -6.13 -3.85 -1.84
CA ILE A 9 -5.80 -3.31 -3.16
C ILE A 9 -5.82 -1.80 -3.05
N VAL A 10 -4.70 -1.16 -3.36
CA VAL A 10 -4.59 0.28 -3.46
C VAL A 10 -4.43 0.67 -4.93
N GLU A 11 -5.21 1.65 -5.36
CA GLU A 11 -5.19 2.22 -6.71
C GLU A 11 -4.91 3.72 -6.65
N MET A 12 -3.94 4.16 -7.46
CA MET A 12 -3.64 5.57 -7.64
C MET A 12 -4.55 6.20 -8.71
N SER A 13 -4.99 7.43 -8.48
CA SER A 13 -5.88 8.17 -9.40
C SER A 13 -5.20 8.57 -10.71
N THR A 14 -3.88 8.54 -10.77
CA THR A 14 -3.08 8.82 -11.95
C THR A 14 -1.94 7.81 -12.07
N LYS A 15 -1.30 7.75 -13.24
CA LYS A 15 -0.13 6.90 -13.44
C LYS A 15 1.08 7.56 -12.79
N VAL A 16 1.71 6.87 -11.85
CA VAL A 16 2.90 7.33 -11.16
C VAL A 16 4.02 6.30 -11.33
N ALA A 17 5.22 6.77 -11.63
CA ALA A 17 6.43 5.96 -11.59
C ALA A 17 6.77 5.72 -10.11
N TRP A 18 6.51 4.51 -9.65
CA TRP A 18 6.78 4.07 -8.29
C TRP A 18 8.25 3.61 -8.18
N ASP A 19 8.91 3.94 -7.07
CA ASP A 19 10.15 3.30 -6.62
C ASP A 19 9.95 2.45 -5.34
N GLU A 20 10.29 1.16 -5.39
CA GLU A 20 10.16 0.21 -4.28
C GLU A 20 11.03 0.63 -3.10
N ASP A 21 12.22 1.18 -3.35
CA ASP A 21 13.16 1.61 -2.32
C ASP A 21 12.62 2.82 -1.54
N ASP A 22 11.96 3.75 -2.25
CA ASP A 22 11.32 4.91 -1.62
C ASP A 22 10.18 4.48 -0.70
N VAL A 23 9.35 3.56 -1.16
CA VAL A 23 8.25 3.03 -0.33
C VAL A 23 8.78 2.24 0.84
N HIS A 24 9.85 1.47 0.65
CA HIS A 24 10.52 0.79 1.74
C HIS A 24 11.07 1.74 2.78
N ARG A 25 11.74 2.81 2.38
CA ARG A 25 12.23 3.84 3.30
C ARG A 25 11.10 4.49 4.11
N VAL A 26 9.95 4.76 3.50
CA VAL A 26 8.83 5.46 4.16
C VAL A 26 8.02 4.54 5.08
N LEU A 27 7.79 3.30 4.67
CA LEU A 27 6.90 2.40 5.38
C LEU A 27 7.62 1.54 6.43
N SER A 28 8.84 1.06 6.16
CA SER A 28 9.57 0.18 7.09
C SER A 28 9.91 0.86 8.42
N ALA A 29 9.99 2.20 8.44
CA ALA A 29 10.25 2.97 9.65
C ALA A 29 9.07 2.96 10.65
N LYS A 30 7.85 2.65 10.20
CA LYS A 30 6.63 2.81 11.02
C LYS A 30 5.66 1.62 10.94
N TYR A 31 5.78 0.74 9.95
CA TYR A 31 4.79 -0.30 9.66
C TYR A 31 5.46 -1.59 9.16
N LYS A 32 4.89 -2.74 9.53
CA LYS A 32 5.18 -4.02 8.88
C LYS A 32 4.25 -4.16 7.68
N TYR A 33 4.81 -4.26 6.48
CA TYR A 33 4.03 -4.34 5.25
C TYR A 33 4.75 -5.21 4.21
N GLU A 34 3.98 -5.81 3.32
CA GLU A 34 4.48 -6.49 2.13
C GLU A 34 3.91 -5.77 0.90
N LEU A 35 4.74 -5.62 -0.14
CA LEU A 35 4.38 -4.93 -1.36
C LEU A 35 4.30 -5.91 -2.52
N PHE A 36 3.18 -5.93 -3.24
CA PHE A 36 3.06 -6.71 -4.47
C PHE A 36 2.71 -5.83 -5.66
N HIS A 37 3.55 -5.91 -6.69
CA HIS A 37 3.34 -5.22 -7.96
C HIS A 37 2.35 -5.96 -8.87
N LEU A 38 1.25 -5.30 -9.21
CA LEU A 38 0.33 -5.78 -10.25
C LEU A 38 0.75 -5.17 -11.60
N LYS A 39 1.49 -5.93 -12.42
CA LYS A 39 1.86 -5.51 -13.78
C LYS A 39 0.61 -5.45 -14.69
N GLY A 40 0.50 -4.39 -15.50
CA GLY A 40 -0.38 -4.36 -16.68
C GLY A 40 -1.53 -3.34 -16.66
N THR A 41 -1.67 -2.51 -15.64
CA THR A 41 -2.75 -1.51 -15.56
C THR A 41 -2.32 -0.12 -16.07
N LYS A 42 -3.25 0.62 -16.72
CA LYS A 42 -3.03 2.04 -17.14
C LYS A 42 -2.83 2.98 -15.94
N LEU A 43 -3.30 2.56 -14.76
CA LEU A 43 -3.14 3.19 -13.45
C LEU A 43 -2.21 2.33 -12.59
N THR A 44 -1.53 2.91 -11.61
CA THR A 44 -0.69 2.13 -10.70
C THR A 44 -1.58 1.49 -9.62
N ARG A 45 -1.54 0.15 -9.52
CA ARG A 45 -2.30 -0.63 -8.54
C ARG A 45 -1.37 -1.62 -7.84
N PHE A 46 -1.49 -1.76 -6.53
CA PHE A 46 -0.64 -2.63 -5.72
C PHE A 46 -1.44 -3.25 -4.57
N ILE A 47 -0.95 -4.37 -4.05
CA ILE A 47 -1.50 -4.97 -2.83
C ILE A 47 -0.56 -4.62 -1.68
N ILE A 48 -1.15 -4.18 -0.56
CA ILE A 48 -0.46 -4.01 0.70
C ILE A 48 -1.07 -4.91 1.76
N THR A 49 -0.21 -5.66 2.45
CA THR A 49 -0.58 -6.47 3.60
C THR A 49 -0.33 -5.68 4.88
N VAL A 50 -1.35 -5.55 5.72
CA VAL A 50 -1.34 -4.69 6.92
C VAL A 50 -1.77 -5.52 8.12
N HIS A 51 -0.99 -5.45 9.22
CA HIS A 51 -1.34 -6.13 10.47
C HIS A 51 -2.66 -5.58 11.07
N GLU A 52 -3.49 -6.42 11.68
CA GLU A 52 -4.84 -6.08 12.22
C GLU A 52 -4.83 -4.87 13.19
N GLY A 53 -3.71 -4.62 13.87
CA GLY A 53 -3.54 -3.44 14.73
C GLY A 53 -3.09 -2.14 14.04
N SER A 54 -2.88 -2.14 12.73
CA SER A 54 -2.35 -0.98 11.97
C SER A 54 -3.43 -0.29 11.15
N ASN A 55 -3.35 1.04 11.04
CA ASN A 55 -4.30 1.83 10.24
C ASN A 55 -3.80 2.03 8.79
N ILE A 56 -4.49 1.42 7.82
CA ILE A 56 -4.19 1.58 6.39
C ILE A 56 -4.21 3.05 5.94
N GLU A 57 -5.08 3.90 6.48
CA GLU A 57 -5.11 5.33 6.13
C GLU A 57 -3.83 6.05 6.53
N ALA A 58 -3.21 5.66 7.66
CA ALA A 58 -1.95 6.25 8.11
C ALA A 58 -0.77 5.83 7.20
N ILE A 59 -0.81 4.59 6.71
CA ILE A 59 0.13 4.07 5.71
C ILE A 59 -0.01 4.86 4.39
N LEU A 60 -1.25 5.02 3.90
CA LEU A 60 -1.52 5.77 2.66
C LEU A 60 -1.13 7.25 2.77
N ARG A 61 -1.35 7.89 3.93
CA ARG A 61 -0.86 9.26 4.17
C ARG A 61 0.65 9.36 4.13
N SER A 62 1.36 8.34 4.61
CA SER A 62 2.82 8.29 4.53
C SER A 62 3.28 8.16 3.08
N LEU A 63 2.59 7.37 2.26
CA LEU A 63 2.84 7.26 0.82
C LEU A 63 2.50 8.54 0.05
N HIS A 64 1.50 9.31 0.49
CA HIS A 64 1.11 10.56 -0.16
C HIS A 64 2.24 11.61 -0.17
N TYR A 65 3.19 11.52 0.77
CA TYR A 65 4.40 12.35 0.75
C TYR A 65 5.26 12.10 -0.50
N LEU A 66 5.42 10.84 -0.90
CA LEU A 66 6.17 10.46 -2.11
C LEU A 66 5.34 10.68 -3.37
N TYR A 67 4.05 10.37 -3.27
CA TYR A 67 3.13 10.36 -4.40
C TYR A 67 1.91 11.25 -4.07
N PRO A 68 1.96 12.56 -4.36
CA PRO A 68 0.90 13.53 -4.03
C PRO A 68 -0.30 13.40 -4.99
N VAL A 69 -0.80 12.17 -5.14
CA VAL A 69 -1.93 11.80 -5.98
C VAL A 69 -3.03 11.19 -5.12
N GLY A 70 -4.26 11.21 -5.63
CA GLY A 70 -5.36 10.53 -4.97
C GLY A 70 -5.10 9.03 -4.90
N MET A 71 -5.37 8.41 -3.75
CA MET A 71 -5.29 6.96 -3.57
C MET A 71 -6.62 6.46 -3.05
N LYS A 72 -7.08 5.32 -3.57
CA LYS A 72 -8.25 4.60 -3.07
C LYS A 72 -7.81 3.20 -2.68
N TYR A 73 -8.45 2.62 -1.67
CA TYR A 73 -8.15 1.26 -1.24
C TYR A 73 -9.43 0.46 -1.02
N ASN A 74 -9.33 -0.85 -1.25
CA ASN A 74 -10.40 -1.80 -0.94
C ASN A 74 -9.79 -3.00 -0.21
N ALA A 75 -10.42 -3.40 0.89
CA ALA A 75 -10.04 -4.63 1.59
C ALA A 75 -10.32 -5.84 0.69
N ILE A 76 -9.38 -6.78 0.65
CA ILE A 76 -9.55 -8.08 0.04
C ILE A 76 -9.81 -9.06 1.17
N LYS A 77 -10.99 -9.69 1.18
CA LYS A 77 -11.18 -10.88 2.00
C LYS A 77 -10.45 -12.02 1.30
N ASP A 78 -9.27 -12.35 1.83
CA ASP A 78 -8.49 -13.58 1.67
C ASP A 78 -8.35 -14.19 0.26
N PHE A 79 -7.10 -14.44 -0.12
CA PHE A 79 -6.75 -15.46 -1.11
C PHE A 79 -6.67 -16.83 -0.44
#